data_AF-A0A9D9FBI2-F1
#
_entry.id   AF-A0A9D9FBI2-F1
#
_cell.length_a   1.000
_cell.length_b   1.000
_cell.length_c   1.000
_cell.angle_alpha   90.00
_cell.angle_beta   90.00
_cell.angle_gamma   90.00
#
_symmetry.space_group_name_H-M   'P 1'
#
loop_
_entity.id
_entity.type
_entity.pdbx_description
1 polymer ?
#
loop_
_entity_poly.entity_id
_entity_poly.type
_entity_poly.pdbx_seq_one_letter_code
_entity_poly.pdbx_strand_id
1 'polypeptide(L)'
;MRWLVGIALLFVLGCQSANSLSGNTVGSGPVKLSASAYGVWEQYLARDPIVFAITPDGRNAYYYYCTEVGCQPPRLVSYVLQRCQERYGTPCLLFAMEDQVVWENPGEWRPSETELSDAIDAFVADADPETHVPLIEEQISEVSYIKRYRNGPQHKALALVFDGETGRVVTWGTGYAYSSREAAIRGAFKRCVREAPSRYQFCRMFEVDGENVWPQHKDDLVGPE
;
A
#
# COMPACT_ATOMS: atom_id res chain seq x y z
N MET A 1 57.18 -8.28 -56.29
CA MET A 1 56.22 -9.34 -55.88
C MET A 1 56.61 -9.74 -54.47
N ARG A 2 55.82 -9.67 -53.39
CA ARG A 2 54.38 -9.48 -53.14
C ARG A 2 54.25 -8.84 -51.75
N TRP A 3 53.15 -8.11 -51.56
CA TRP A 3 52.78 -7.38 -50.35
C TRP A 3 52.39 -8.35 -49.22
N LEU A 4 52.77 -8.06 -47.98
CA LEU A 4 52.20 -8.72 -46.79
C LEU A 4 50.97 -7.92 -46.34
N VAL A 5 49.80 -8.44 -46.68
CA VAL A 5 48.49 -7.98 -46.21
C VAL A 5 48.30 -8.47 -44.78
N GLY A 6 48.00 -7.53 -43.88
CA GLY A 6 47.65 -7.80 -42.50
C GLY A 6 46.23 -8.37 -42.33
N ILE A 7 46.04 -9.14 -41.26
CA ILE A 7 44.73 -9.55 -40.76
C ILE A 7 44.66 -9.07 -39.31
N ALA A 8 43.96 -7.96 -39.12
CA ALA A 8 43.56 -7.47 -37.82
C ALA A 8 42.40 -8.34 -37.31
N LEU A 9 42.66 -9.10 -36.24
CA LEU A 9 41.66 -9.84 -35.46
C LEU A 9 40.81 -8.84 -34.67
N LEU A 10 39.67 -8.46 -35.24
CA LEU A 10 38.60 -7.74 -34.56
C LEU A 10 37.84 -8.73 -33.65
N PHE A 11 38.22 -8.76 -32.37
CA PHE A 11 37.38 -9.32 -31.32
C PHE A 11 36.16 -8.40 -31.14
N VAL A 12 35.01 -8.81 -31.68
CA VAL A 12 33.73 -8.16 -31.40
C VAL A 12 33.33 -8.53 -29.97
N LEU A 13 33.54 -7.58 -29.06
CA LEU A 13 32.92 -7.53 -27.75
C LEU A 13 31.39 -7.53 -27.94
N GLY A 14 30.77 -8.66 -27.63
CA GLY A 14 29.31 -8.76 -27.54
C GLY A 14 28.80 -7.82 -26.46
N CYS A 15 27.93 -6.89 -26.87
CA CYS A 15 27.30 -5.92 -26.00
C CYS A 15 26.45 -6.62 -24.93
N GLN A 16 26.68 -6.26 -23.67
CA GLN A 16 25.82 -6.58 -22.55
C GLN A 16 24.49 -5.87 -22.76
N SER A 17 23.41 -6.61 -23.00
CA SER A 17 22.05 -6.07 -22.89
C SER A 17 21.64 -6.07 -21.42
N ALA A 18 22.20 -5.14 -20.65
CA ALA A 18 21.56 -4.67 -19.45
C ALA A 18 20.57 -3.59 -19.90
N ASN A 19 19.27 -3.86 -19.78
CA ASN A 19 18.26 -2.82 -19.85
C ASN A 19 18.51 -1.88 -18.67
N SER A 20 19.24 -0.80 -18.90
CA SER A 20 19.41 0.26 -17.93
C SER A 20 18.04 0.93 -17.75
N LEU A 21 17.36 0.58 -16.66
CA LEU A 21 16.37 1.46 -16.07
C LEU A 21 17.02 2.84 -15.94
N SER A 22 16.46 3.83 -16.62
CA SER A 22 16.89 5.22 -16.59
C SER A 22 17.16 5.65 -15.14
N GLY A 23 18.31 6.26 -14.87
CA GLY A 23 18.78 6.66 -13.53
C GLY A 23 17.89 7.65 -12.77
N ASN A 24 16.76 8.07 -13.36
CA ASN A 24 15.75 8.92 -12.71
C ASN A 24 14.51 8.13 -12.22
N THR A 25 14.53 6.80 -12.36
CA THR A 25 13.39 5.93 -12.03
C THR A 25 13.46 5.44 -10.59
N VAL A 26 14.68 5.17 -10.12
CA VAL A 26 14.99 4.75 -8.75
C VAL A 26 15.10 5.99 -7.88
N GLY A 27 14.46 5.98 -6.71
CA GLY A 27 14.59 7.09 -5.78
C GLY A 27 15.93 7.07 -5.05
N SER A 28 16.34 8.23 -4.56
CA SER A 28 17.61 8.40 -3.87
C SER A 28 17.52 9.38 -2.71
N GLY A 29 18.43 9.21 -1.75
CA GLY A 29 18.54 10.03 -0.55
C GLY A 29 17.64 9.57 0.59
N PRO A 30 17.73 10.23 1.76
CA PRO A 30 16.93 9.85 2.92
C PRO A 30 15.43 9.97 2.64
N VAL A 31 14.68 8.94 2.99
CA VAL A 31 13.22 8.93 2.90
C VAL A 31 12.67 8.25 4.13
N LYS A 32 11.52 8.72 4.64
CA LYS A 32 10.81 8.13 5.77
C LYS A 32 9.38 7.83 5.34
N LEU A 33 8.97 6.58 5.41
CA LEU A 33 7.60 6.21 5.07
C LEU A 33 6.65 6.70 6.17
N SER A 34 5.53 7.31 5.76
CA SER A 34 4.40 7.56 6.65
C SER A 34 3.85 6.23 7.19
N ALA A 35 3.11 6.27 8.31
CA ALA A 35 2.45 5.07 8.83
C ALA A 35 1.53 4.41 7.79
N SER A 36 0.86 5.22 6.96
CA SER A 36 0.01 4.74 5.86
C SER A 36 0.83 4.07 4.76
N ALA A 37 1.87 4.73 4.25
CA ALA A 37 2.74 4.16 3.21
C ALA A 37 3.48 2.90 3.70
N TYR A 38 3.87 2.87 4.97
CA TYR A 38 4.45 1.69 5.61
C TYR A 38 3.43 0.55 5.73
N GLY A 39 2.17 0.87 6.05
CA GLY A 39 1.08 -0.11 6.02
C GLY A 39 0.88 -0.72 4.62
N VAL A 40 1.05 0.06 3.54
CA VAL A 40 1.03 -0.42 2.14
C VAL A 40 2.25 -1.31 1.84
N TRP A 41 3.43 -0.96 2.36
CA TRP A 41 4.65 -1.76 2.28
C TRP A 41 4.50 -3.15 2.91
N GLU A 42 3.86 -3.25 4.07
CA GLU A 42 3.61 -4.55 4.70
C GLU A 42 2.69 -5.45 3.85
N GLN A 43 1.72 -4.88 3.13
CA GLN A 43 0.85 -5.64 2.21
C GLN A 43 1.61 -6.12 0.99
N TYR A 44 2.51 -5.28 0.48
CA TYR A 44 3.37 -5.61 -0.64
C TYR A 44 4.21 -6.85 -0.33
N LEU A 45 4.87 -6.88 0.84
CA LEU A 45 5.66 -8.03 1.28
C LEU A 45 4.83 -9.27 1.63
N ALA A 46 3.56 -9.11 1.98
CA ALA A 46 2.66 -10.22 2.33
C ALA A 46 2.07 -10.97 1.12
N ARG A 47 2.39 -10.53 -0.11
CA ARG A 47 1.91 -11.12 -1.39
C ARG A 47 3.10 -11.64 -2.18
N ASP A 48 2.94 -11.88 -3.49
CA ASP A 48 4.06 -12.10 -4.43
C ASP A 48 4.53 -10.73 -4.97
N PRO A 49 5.50 -10.08 -4.30
CA PRO A 49 5.88 -8.70 -4.60
C PRO A 49 6.57 -8.61 -5.96
N ILE A 50 6.32 -7.53 -6.70
CA ILE A 50 7.00 -7.29 -7.98
C ILE A 50 7.58 -5.89 -8.05
N VAL A 51 6.76 -4.84 -7.85
CA VAL A 51 7.22 -3.46 -7.90
C VAL A 51 6.49 -2.63 -6.84
N PHE A 52 7.25 -1.82 -6.12
CA PHE A 52 6.77 -0.85 -5.13
C PHE A 52 7.34 0.54 -5.42
N ALA A 53 6.45 1.53 -5.56
CA ALA A 53 6.81 2.92 -5.77
C ALA A 53 6.24 3.79 -4.65
N ILE A 54 6.96 4.87 -4.33
CA ILE A 54 6.55 5.87 -3.35
C ILE A 54 6.68 7.27 -3.91
N THR A 55 5.97 8.20 -3.31
CA THR A 55 6.22 9.63 -3.54
C THR A 55 7.52 10.05 -2.86
N PRO A 56 8.25 11.07 -3.37
CA PRO A 56 9.54 11.50 -2.82
C PRO A 56 9.53 11.87 -1.34
N ASP A 57 8.37 12.30 -0.83
CA ASP A 57 8.14 12.63 0.58
C ASP A 57 7.81 11.41 1.46
N GLY A 58 7.75 10.21 0.89
CA GLY A 58 7.42 8.96 1.59
C GLY A 58 5.99 8.87 2.11
N ARG A 59 5.10 9.82 1.76
CA ARG A 59 3.74 9.85 2.31
C ARG A 59 2.79 8.87 1.64
N ASN A 60 2.97 8.62 0.35
CA ASN A 60 2.11 7.77 -0.46
C ASN A 60 2.91 6.65 -1.12
N ALA A 61 2.24 5.53 -1.34
CA ALA A 61 2.84 4.35 -1.95
C ALA A 61 1.84 3.66 -2.88
N TYR A 62 2.37 3.08 -3.97
CA TYR A 62 1.62 2.23 -4.88
C TYR A 62 2.44 1.00 -5.21
N TYR A 63 1.79 -0.15 -5.33
CA TYR A 63 2.48 -1.39 -5.64
C TYR A 63 1.72 -2.24 -6.63
N TYR A 64 2.44 -3.17 -7.23
CA TYR A 64 1.88 -4.26 -8.02
C TYR A 64 2.43 -5.59 -7.53
N TYR A 65 1.54 -6.57 -7.48
CA TYR A 65 1.85 -7.96 -7.11
C TYR A 65 1.42 -8.87 -8.24
N CYS A 66 2.04 -10.04 -8.32
CA CYS A 66 1.74 -10.97 -9.39
C CYS A 66 0.41 -11.70 -9.13
N THR A 67 -0.53 -11.63 -10.08
CA THR A 67 -1.83 -12.33 -9.99
C THR A 67 -1.89 -13.61 -10.81
N GLU A 68 -0.95 -13.80 -11.75
CA GLU A 68 -0.92 -14.90 -12.73
C GLU A 68 0.53 -15.35 -13.01
N VAL A 69 0.72 -16.50 -13.65
CA VAL A 69 2.05 -17.01 -13.99
C VAL A 69 2.67 -16.13 -15.09
N GLY A 70 3.85 -15.55 -14.85
CA GLY A 70 4.65 -14.87 -15.88
C GLY A 70 4.82 -13.34 -15.77
N CYS A 71 4.69 -12.76 -14.57
CA CYS A 71 5.00 -11.35 -14.35
C CYS A 71 6.45 -11.04 -14.74
N GLN A 72 6.65 -10.03 -15.60
CA GLN A 72 7.97 -9.56 -16.03
C GLN A 72 8.25 -8.20 -15.37
N PRO A 73 9.10 -8.15 -14.32
CA PRO A 73 9.32 -6.93 -13.53
C PRO A 73 9.65 -5.67 -14.34
N PRO A 74 10.51 -5.70 -15.39
CA PRO A 74 10.88 -4.48 -16.12
C PRO A 74 9.71 -3.76 -16.79
N ARG A 75 8.68 -4.49 -17.24
CA ARG A 75 7.48 -3.90 -17.86
C ARG A 75 6.50 -3.36 -16.81
N LEU A 76 6.57 -3.88 -15.60
CA LEU A 76 5.69 -3.49 -14.50
C LEU A 76 6.19 -2.23 -13.78
N VAL A 77 7.49 -1.92 -13.87
CA VAL A 77 8.06 -0.69 -13.29
C VAL A 77 7.40 0.56 -13.87
N SER A 78 7.39 0.71 -15.21
CA SER A 78 6.77 1.88 -15.85
C SER A 78 5.27 1.97 -15.56
N TYR A 79 4.57 0.83 -15.58
CA TYR A 79 3.15 0.76 -15.22
C TYR A 79 2.89 1.24 -13.79
N VAL A 80 3.64 0.74 -12.81
CA VAL A 80 3.47 1.12 -11.40
C VAL A 80 3.75 2.59 -11.17
N LEU A 81 4.83 3.12 -11.76
CA LEU A 81 5.18 4.53 -11.61
C LEU A 81 4.13 5.44 -12.26
N GLN A 82 3.67 5.10 -13.46
CA GLN A 82 2.59 5.82 -14.11
C GLN A 82 1.33 5.84 -13.24
N ARG A 83 0.89 4.68 -12.74
CA ARG A 83 -0.31 4.58 -11.89
C ARG A 83 -0.19 5.33 -10.58
N CYS A 84 0.99 5.27 -9.96
CA CYS A 84 1.29 6.02 -8.75
C CYS A 84 1.17 7.54 -9.01
N GLN A 85 1.77 8.02 -10.09
CA GLN A 85 1.73 9.44 -10.47
C GLN A 85 0.32 9.91 -10.82
N GLU A 86 -0.43 9.12 -11.61
CA GLU A 86 -1.83 9.39 -11.95
C GLU A 86 -2.69 9.50 -10.68
N ARG A 87 -2.44 8.63 -9.70
CA ARG A 87 -3.21 8.60 -8.44
C ARG A 87 -2.91 9.77 -7.51
N TYR A 88 -1.64 10.16 -7.38
CA TYR A 88 -1.23 11.12 -6.36
C TYR A 88 -0.90 12.52 -6.90
N GLY A 89 -0.96 12.72 -8.22
CA GLY A 89 -0.69 14.02 -8.86
C GLY A 89 0.73 14.53 -8.65
N THR A 90 1.66 13.66 -8.27
CA THR A 90 3.05 14.00 -7.93
C THR A 90 3.99 12.92 -8.48
N PRO A 91 5.26 13.22 -8.79
CA PRO A 91 6.23 12.21 -9.21
C PRO A 91 6.28 11.04 -8.22
N CYS A 92 6.41 9.83 -8.74
CA CYS A 92 6.69 8.65 -7.93
C CYS A 92 8.03 8.05 -8.35
N LEU A 93 8.70 7.42 -7.40
CA LEU A 93 10.02 6.83 -7.56
C LEU A 93 9.98 5.38 -7.10
N LEU A 94 10.75 4.54 -7.80
CA LEU A 94 10.88 3.13 -7.48
C LEU A 94 11.61 2.98 -6.15
N PHE A 95 10.98 2.28 -5.21
CA PHE A 95 11.51 2.03 -3.89
C PHE A 95 11.93 0.58 -3.69
N ALA A 96 11.13 -0.37 -4.18
CA ALA A 96 11.49 -1.78 -4.15
C ALA A 96 11.08 -2.50 -5.43
N MET A 97 11.82 -3.56 -5.73
CA MET A 97 11.47 -4.58 -6.71
C MET A 97 11.54 -5.93 -6.03
N GLU A 98 10.54 -6.78 -6.27
CA GLU A 98 10.38 -8.03 -5.54
C GLU A 98 10.45 -7.76 -4.03
N ASP A 99 11.18 -8.54 -3.24
CA ASP A 99 11.34 -8.29 -1.80
C ASP A 99 12.50 -7.32 -1.47
N GLN A 100 13.13 -6.70 -2.48
CA GLN A 100 14.36 -5.92 -2.30
C GLN A 100 14.12 -4.42 -2.42
N VAL A 101 14.55 -3.68 -1.40
CA VAL A 101 14.64 -2.21 -1.47
C VAL A 101 15.78 -1.85 -2.43
N VAL A 102 15.42 -1.15 -3.50
CA VAL A 102 16.36 -0.68 -4.55
C VAL A 102 16.63 0.82 -4.46
N TRP A 103 15.92 1.53 -3.56
CA TRP A 103 16.15 2.94 -3.28
C TRP A 103 17.60 3.21 -2.85
N GLU A 104 18.22 4.24 -3.42
CA GLU A 104 19.61 4.57 -3.15
C GLU A 104 19.75 5.38 -1.86
N ASN A 105 20.46 4.83 -0.87
CA ASN A 105 20.72 5.51 0.42
C ASN A 105 19.45 5.99 1.17
N PRO A 106 18.46 5.10 1.44
CA PRO A 106 17.18 5.50 2.02
C PRO A 106 17.30 5.98 3.48
N GLY A 107 18.40 5.68 4.17
CA GLY A 107 18.54 5.93 5.60
C GLY A 107 17.58 5.07 6.43
N GLU A 108 17.17 5.58 7.59
CA GLU A 108 16.16 4.98 8.47
C GLU A 108 14.75 5.21 7.93
N TRP A 109 14.35 4.41 6.93
CA TRP A 109 13.11 4.64 6.18
C TRP A 109 11.85 4.09 6.84
N ARG A 110 11.99 3.16 7.77
CA ARG A 110 10.87 2.60 8.52
C ARG A 110 10.44 3.57 9.61
N PRO A 111 9.14 3.83 9.81
CA PRO A 111 8.68 4.44 11.04
C PRO A 111 9.04 3.56 12.23
N SER A 112 9.42 4.20 13.34
CA SER A 112 9.60 3.53 14.62
C SER A 112 8.25 3.07 15.17
N GLU A 113 8.27 2.13 16.13
CA GLU A 113 7.04 1.66 16.77
C GLU A 113 6.27 2.82 17.43
N THR A 114 6.98 3.78 18.02
CA THR A 114 6.37 4.99 18.59
C THR A 114 5.73 5.85 17.51
N GLU A 115 6.41 6.12 16.38
CA GLU A 115 5.82 6.88 15.27
C GLU A 115 4.59 6.19 14.67
N LEU A 116 4.58 4.85 14.63
CA LEU A 116 3.41 4.07 14.24
C LEU A 116 2.28 4.20 15.25
N SER A 117 2.58 4.07 16.55
CA SER A 117 1.59 4.22 17.63
C SER A 117 0.99 5.62 17.64
N ASP A 118 1.81 6.66 17.57
CA ASP A 118 1.35 8.05 17.58
C ASP A 118 0.48 8.37 16.36
N ALA A 119 0.80 7.82 15.19
CA ALA A 119 -0.04 7.97 14.00
C ALA A 119 -1.39 7.25 14.14
N ILE A 120 -1.41 6.09 14.82
CA ILE A 120 -2.64 5.39 15.15
C ILE A 120 -3.45 6.18 16.18
N ASP A 121 -2.82 6.70 17.22
CA ASP A 121 -3.48 7.48 18.27
C ASP A 121 -4.03 8.81 17.73
N ALA A 122 -3.29 9.50 16.87
CA ALA A 122 -3.76 10.69 16.16
C ALA A 122 -4.96 10.37 15.27
N PHE A 123 -4.91 9.26 14.52
CA PHE A 123 -6.05 8.79 13.73
C PHE A 123 -7.28 8.50 14.60
N VAL A 124 -7.07 7.89 15.77
CA VAL A 124 -8.15 7.60 16.73
C VAL A 124 -8.68 8.87 17.39
N ALA A 125 -7.82 9.85 17.67
CA ALA A 125 -8.21 11.11 18.30
C ALA A 125 -8.98 12.04 17.34
N ASP A 126 -8.65 12.00 16.04
CA ASP A 126 -9.37 12.73 14.99
C ASP A 126 -10.71 12.05 14.61
N ALA A 127 -10.97 10.84 15.12
CA ALA A 127 -12.27 10.21 14.96
C ALA A 127 -13.30 10.82 15.92
N ASP A 128 -14.11 11.76 15.42
CA ASP A 128 -15.22 12.36 16.16
C ASP A 128 -16.30 11.29 16.49
N PRO A 129 -16.54 10.99 17.79
CA PRO A 129 -17.49 9.97 18.20
C PRO A 129 -18.97 10.38 18.02
N GLU A 130 -19.28 11.66 17.76
CA GLU A 130 -20.67 12.13 17.64
C GLU A 130 -21.22 12.09 16.21
N THR A 131 -20.39 11.83 15.21
CA THR A 131 -20.79 11.86 13.80
C THR A 131 -21.00 10.46 13.21
N HIS A 132 -22.14 9.85 13.56
CA HIS A 132 -22.65 8.67 12.84
C HIS A 132 -22.79 8.97 11.34
N VAL A 133 -22.23 8.13 10.46
CA VAL A 133 -22.57 8.15 9.03
C VAL A 133 -23.74 7.19 8.82
N PRO A 134 -24.99 7.67 8.66
CA PRO A 134 -26.18 6.79 8.66
C PRO A 134 -26.19 5.81 7.48
N LEU A 135 -25.62 6.22 6.35
CA LEU A 135 -25.50 5.44 5.12
C LEU A 135 -24.63 4.18 5.28
N ILE A 136 -23.64 4.26 6.17
CA ILE A 136 -22.70 3.17 6.41
C ILE A 136 -23.35 2.12 7.32
N GLU A 137 -24.12 2.54 8.32
CA GLU A 137 -24.79 1.63 9.25
C GLU A 137 -25.87 0.77 8.57
N GLU A 138 -26.65 1.34 7.64
CA GLU A 138 -27.64 0.60 6.86
C GLU A 138 -26.98 -0.46 5.97
N GLN A 139 -25.94 -0.09 5.21
CA GLN A 139 -25.23 -1.01 4.31
C GLN A 139 -24.56 -2.16 5.05
N ILE A 140 -24.02 -1.89 6.24
CA ILE A 140 -23.28 -2.86 7.04
C ILE A 140 -24.23 -3.76 7.86
N SER A 141 -25.40 -3.26 8.28
CA SER A 141 -26.36 -3.99 9.13
C SER A 141 -26.95 -5.24 8.49
N GLU A 142 -27.04 -5.28 7.16
CA GLU A 142 -27.56 -6.42 6.40
C GLU A 142 -26.51 -7.50 6.11
N VAL A 143 -25.23 -7.22 6.34
CA VAL A 143 -24.16 -8.18 6.09
C VAL A 143 -24.07 -9.17 7.25
N SER A 144 -24.33 -10.45 6.97
CA SER A 144 -24.35 -11.54 7.96
C SER A 144 -23.07 -11.64 8.80
N TYR A 145 -21.93 -11.22 8.25
CA TYR A 145 -20.64 -11.18 8.95
C TYR A 145 -20.55 -10.06 10.01
N ILE A 146 -21.20 -8.90 9.80
CA ILE A 146 -21.24 -7.87 10.84
C ILE A 146 -22.13 -8.29 12.00
N LYS A 147 -23.23 -9.02 11.75
CA LYS A 147 -24.03 -9.62 12.84
C LYS A 147 -23.17 -10.54 13.71
N ARG A 148 -22.29 -11.34 13.10
CA ARG A 148 -21.35 -12.21 13.85
C ARG A 148 -20.30 -11.41 14.62
N TYR A 149 -19.76 -10.33 14.04
CA TYR A 149 -18.83 -9.43 14.72
C TYR A 149 -19.50 -8.72 15.92
N ARG A 150 -20.69 -8.14 15.74
CA ARG A 150 -21.45 -7.46 16.80
C ARG A 150 -21.74 -8.39 17.97
N ASN A 151 -22.09 -9.64 17.68
CA ASN A 151 -22.33 -10.67 18.70
C ASN A 151 -21.06 -11.41 19.18
N GLY A 152 -19.88 -11.04 18.66
CA GLY A 152 -18.61 -11.66 19.01
C GLY A 152 -18.12 -11.24 20.41
N PRO A 153 -17.22 -12.04 21.01
CA PRO A 153 -16.63 -11.76 22.32
C PRO A 153 -15.81 -10.46 22.30
N GLN A 154 -15.46 -9.96 23.50
CA GLN A 154 -14.60 -8.77 23.66
C GLN A 154 -13.26 -8.92 22.91
N HIS A 155 -12.62 -7.78 22.67
CA HIS A 155 -11.43 -7.65 21.82
C HIS A 155 -11.76 -7.96 20.37
N LYS A 156 -12.50 -7.03 19.77
CA LYS A 156 -12.94 -7.09 18.39
C LYS A 156 -12.70 -5.77 17.66
N ALA A 157 -12.40 -5.84 16.37
CA ALA A 157 -12.27 -4.69 15.51
C ALA A 157 -12.84 -4.98 14.11
N LEU A 158 -13.32 -3.94 13.43
CA LEU A 158 -13.87 -3.96 12.09
C LEU A 158 -13.19 -2.85 11.28
N ALA A 159 -12.42 -3.24 10.28
CA ALA A 159 -11.88 -2.33 9.27
C ALA A 159 -12.69 -2.45 7.99
N LEU A 160 -12.83 -1.35 7.27
CA LEU A 160 -13.62 -1.23 6.03
C LEU A 160 -12.78 -0.60 4.93
N VAL A 161 -13.10 -0.95 3.69
CA VAL A 161 -12.64 -0.25 2.50
C VAL A 161 -13.83 0.36 1.80
N PHE A 162 -13.69 1.62 1.39
CA PHE A 162 -14.70 2.33 0.64
C PHE A 162 -14.26 2.55 -0.79
N ASP A 163 -15.26 2.57 -1.66
CA ASP A 163 -15.12 3.16 -2.97
C ASP A 163 -15.26 4.68 -2.83
N GLY A 164 -14.22 5.43 -3.16
CA GLY A 164 -14.26 6.89 -3.11
C GLY A 164 -15.28 7.49 -4.07
N GLU A 165 -15.55 6.85 -5.21
CA GLU A 165 -16.50 7.38 -6.20
C GLU A 165 -17.96 7.16 -5.79
N THR A 166 -18.24 6.02 -5.17
CA THR A 166 -19.62 5.60 -4.86
C THR A 166 -19.98 5.70 -3.38
N GLY A 167 -18.99 5.91 -2.50
CA GLY A 167 -19.15 5.89 -1.05
C GLY A 167 -19.56 4.53 -0.49
N ARG A 168 -19.52 3.46 -1.30
CA ARG A 168 -19.96 2.11 -0.90
C ARG A 168 -18.85 1.36 -0.20
N VAL A 169 -19.20 0.57 0.81
CA VAL A 169 -18.29 -0.43 1.37
C VAL A 169 -18.00 -1.49 0.32
N VAL A 170 -16.72 -1.67 0.00
CA VAL A 170 -16.25 -2.65 -1.00
C VAL A 170 -15.78 -3.93 -0.34
N THR A 171 -15.06 -3.80 0.79
CA THR A 171 -14.58 -4.94 1.57
C THR A 171 -14.47 -4.57 3.03
N TRP A 172 -14.21 -5.58 3.86
CA TRP A 172 -14.05 -5.43 5.29
C TRP A 172 -13.09 -6.45 5.85
N GLY A 173 -12.58 -6.18 7.05
CA GLY A 173 -11.80 -7.12 7.83
C GLY A 173 -12.24 -7.10 9.28
N THR A 174 -12.56 -8.27 9.83
CA THR A 174 -12.92 -8.42 11.23
C THR A 174 -11.77 -9.08 11.99
N GLY A 175 -11.43 -8.53 13.15
CA GLY A 175 -10.69 -9.22 14.21
C GLY A 175 -11.65 -9.45 15.37
N TYR A 176 -11.75 -10.66 15.92
CA TYR A 176 -12.55 -10.95 17.11
C TYR A 176 -11.96 -12.18 17.82
N ALA A 177 -12.22 -12.31 19.12
CA ALA A 177 -11.67 -13.37 19.98
C ALA A 177 -10.14 -13.33 20.10
N TYR A 178 -9.55 -12.13 20.05
CA TYR A 178 -8.14 -11.93 20.33
C TYR A 178 -7.89 -11.76 21.83
N SER A 179 -6.63 -11.94 22.24
CA SER A 179 -6.21 -11.77 23.63
C SER A 179 -6.15 -10.31 24.09
N SER A 180 -6.20 -9.34 23.16
CA SER A 180 -6.17 -7.92 23.46
C SER A 180 -6.85 -7.08 22.37
N ARG A 181 -7.26 -5.86 22.74
CA ARG A 181 -7.79 -4.83 21.83
C ARG A 181 -6.84 -4.56 20.66
N GLU A 182 -5.55 -4.42 20.94
CA GLU A 182 -4.53 -4.17 19.93
C GLU A 182 -4.40 -5.33 18.93
N ALA A 183 -4.40 -6.56 19.42
CA ALA A 183 -4.34 -7.73 18.55
C ALA A 183 -5.59 -7.86 17.67
N ALA A 184 -6.76 -7.44 18.17
CA ALA A 184 -7.98 -7.36 17.39
C ALA A 184 -7.88 -6.33 16.27
N ILE A 185 -7.37 -5.12 16.57
CA ILE A 185 -7.12 -4.04 15.60
C ILE A 185 -6.18 -4.52 14.50
N ARG A 186 -5.01 -5.03 14.87
CA ARG A 186 -4.01 -5.55 13.90
C ARG A 186 -4.59 -6.67 13.06
N GLY A 187 -5.36 -7.57 13.67
CA GLY A 187 -6.03 -8.68 12.99
C GLY A 187 -7.09 -8.23 11.98
N ALA A 188 -7.95 -7.28 12.38
CA ALA A 188 -8.97 -6.68 11.52
C ALA A 188 -8.34 -5.96 10.33
N PHE A 189 -7.33 -5.14 10.58
CA PHE A 189 -6.63 -4.38 9.56
C PHE A 189 -5.93 -5.30 8.57
N LYS A 190 -5.17 -6.30 9.06
CA LYS A 190 -4.50 -7.30 8.23
C LYS A 190 -5.48 -8.08 7.35
N ARG A 191 -6.65 -8.43 7.87
CA ARG A 191 -7.70 -9.12 7.11
C ARG A 191 -8.29 -8.23 6.01
N CYS A 192 -8.64 -7.00 6.38
CA CYS A 192 -9.17 -6.01 5.46
C CYS A 192 -8.20 -5.80 4.28
N VAL A 193 -6.93 -5.57 4.60
CA VAL A 193 -5.84 -5.37 3.64
C VAL A 193 -5.68 -6.55 2.68
N ARG A 194 -5.77 -7.77 3.20
CA ARG A 194 -5.66 -8.99 2.38
C ARG A 194 -6.83 -9.11 1.40
N GLU A 195 -8.02 -8.76 1.84
CA GLU A 195 -9.28 -8.92 1.09
C GLU A 195 -9.63 -7.68 0.24
N ALA A 196 -8.88 -6.59 0.38
CA ALA A 196 -9.06 -5.37 -0.40
C ALA A 196 -8.69 -5.57 -1.88
N PRO A 197 -9.58 -5.20 -2.83
CA PRO A 197 -9.21 -5.15 -4.24
C PRO A 197 -8.08 -4.15 -4.45
N SER A 198 -7.13 -4.45 -5.34
CA SER A 198 -5.94 -3.63 -5.58
C SER A 198 -6.22 -2.17 -5.96
N ARG A 199 -7.41 -1.88 -6.52
CA ARG A 199 -7.85 -0.52 -6.84
C ARG A 199 -8.24 0.30 -5.60
N TYR A 200 -8.60 -0.33 -4.48
CA TYR A 200 -9.00 0.33 -3.24
C TYR A 200 -8.00 0.00 -2.13
N GLN A 201 -7.08 0.92 -1.85
CA GLN A 201 -5.90 0.62 -1.02
C GLN A 201 -5.98 1.16 0.41
N PHE A 202 -7.15 1.66 0.83
CA PHE A 202 -7.30 2.28 2.15
C PHE A 202 -8.30 1.49 2.99
N CYS A 203 -7.78 0.53 3.75
CA CYS A 203 -8.49 -0.01 4.91
C CYS A 203 -8.50 1.06 5.99
N ARG A 204 -9.67 1.35 6.52
CA ARG A 204 -9.86 2.31 7.62
C ARG A 204 -10.63 1.61 8.74
N MET A 205 -10.24 1.88 9.98
CA MET A 205 -10.92 1.28 11.12
C MET A 205 -12.28 1.93 11.29
N PHE A 206 -13.32 1.12 11.43
CA PHE A 206 -14.69 1.57 11.60
C PHE A 206 -15.19 1.34 13.02
N GLU A 207 -14.95 0.16 13.60
CA GLU A 207 -15.43 -0.14 14.94
C GLU A 207 -14.39 -0.93 15.73
N VAL A 208 -14.21 -0.61 17.01
CA VAL A 208 -13.36 -1.36 17.95
C VAL A 208 -14.16 -1.59 19.24
N ASP A 209 -14.29 -2.85 19.65
CA ASP A 209 -15.02 -3.27 20.85
C ASP A 209 -16.49 -2.81 20.93
N GLY A 210 -17.12 -2.46 19.80
CA GLY A 210 -18.49 -1.90 19.81
C GLY A 210 -18.53 -0.39 19.58
N GLU A 211 -17.39 0.29 19.67
CA GLU A 211 -17.27 1.75 19.56
C GLU A 211 -16.91 2.13 18.13
N ASN A 212 -17.67 3.05 17.52
CA ASN A 212 -17.33 3.62 16.22
C ASN A 212 -16.08 4.50 16.36
N VAL A 213 -15.08 4.24 15.52
CA VAL A 213 -13.77 4.94 15.53
C VAL A 213 -13.44 5.55 14.16
N TRP A 214 -14.45 5.79 13.33
CA TRP A 214 -14.28 6.30 11.97
C TRP A 214 -14.07 7.82 11.92
N PRO A 215 -12.97 8.35 11.32
CA PRO A 215 -12.80 9.79 11.17
C PRO A 215 -13.56 10.36 9.97
N GLN A 216 -14.20 11.51 10.19
CA GLN A 216 -14.85 12.30 9.15
C GLN A 216 -13.85 13.20 8.43
N HIS A 217 -13.43 12.81 7.23
CA HIS A 217 -12.99 13.79 6.24
C HIS A 217 -13.79 13.60 4.95
N LYS A 218 -14.67 14.56 4.68
CA LYS A 218 -15.45 14.66 3.44
C LYS A 218 -14.55 14.94 2.23
N ASP A 219 -13.38 15.52 2.46
CA ASP A 219 -12.45 15.98 1.42
C ASP A 219 -11.51 14.87 0.91
N ASP A 220 -11.44 13.73 1.60
CA ASP A 220 -10.67 12.54 1.16
C ASP A 220 -11.51 11.58 0.28
N LEU A 221 -12.82 11.83 0.16
CA LEU A 221 -13.78 10.99 -0.56
C LEU A 221 -14.15 11.57 -1.94
N VAL A 222 -13.55 12.69 -2.34
CA VAL A 222 -13.74 13.25 -3.67
C VAL A 222 -12.47 12.94 -4.47
N GLY A 223 -12.58 12.02 -5.42
CA GLY A 223 -11.56 11.88 -6.47
C GLY A 223 -11.41 13.21 -7.22
N PRO A 224 -10.24 13.49 -7.84
CA PRO A 224 -10.07 14.73 -8.59
C PRO A 224 -11.20 14.91 -9.61
N GLU A 225 -11.86 16.08 -9.57
CA GLU A 225 -12.92 16.50 -10.52
C GLU A 225 -12.47 16.44 -11.98
#